data_AF-A0A944IMX5-F1
#
_entry.id   AF-A0A944IMX5-F1
#
_cell.length_a   1.000
_cell.length_b   1.000
_cell.length_c   1.000
_cell.angle_alpha   90.00
_cell.angle_beta   90.00
_cell.angle_gamma   90.00
#
_symmetry.space_group_name_H-M   'P 1'
#
loop_
_entity.id
_entity.type
_entity.pdbx_description
1 polymer ?
#
loop_
_entity_poly.entity_id
_entity_poly.type
_entity_poly.pdbx_seq_one_letter_code
_entity_poly.pdbx_strand_id
1 'polypeptide(L)'
;MARTISVELAGFTGLFRDLEEYVVSLDRVLSRIGAGEDPRILLEYVVEYGLPSRLAQAREFVGDSLERVIGAEALEEIAEQVEAYRDKK
;
A
#
# COMPACT_ATOMS: atom_id res chain seq x y z
N MET A 1 -21.65 1.11 18.85
CA MET A 1 -20.55 1.81 19.56
C MET A 1 -19.42 2.04 18.58
N ALA A 2 -18.75 3.18 18.62
CA ALA A 2 -17.55 3.40 17.79
C ALA A 2 -16.41 2.49 18.29
N ARG A 3 -15.71 1.82 17.37
CA ARG A 3 -14.46 1.09 17.67
C ARG A 3 -13.29 2.01 17.34
N THR A 4 -12.22 1.93 18.12
CA THR A 4 -11.04 2.79 17.97
C THR A 4 -9.80 1.94 17.83
N ILE A 5 -8.87 2.36 16.96
CA ILE A 5 -7.56 1.75 16.80
C ILE A 5 -6.54 2.68 17.46
N SER A 6 -5.67 2.13 18.30
CA SER A 6 -4.54 2.85 18.91
C SER A 6 -3.24 2.30 18.36
N VAL A 7 -2.40 3.19 17.82
CA VAL A 7 -1.12 2.86 17.20
C VAL A 7 -0.05 3.82 17.67
N GLU A 8 1.21 3.40 17.56
CA GLU A 8 2.34 4.30 17.78
C GLU A 8 2.39 5.40 16.72
N LEU A 9 2.55 6.65 17.16
CA LEU A 9 2.62 7.80 16.27
C LEU A 9 3.76 7.67 15.25
N ALA A 10 4.89 7.09 15.65
CA ALA A 10 6.03 6.86 14.75
C ALA A 10 5.67 5.92 13.59
N GLY A 11 5.03 4.78 13.89
CA GLY A 11 4.57 3.83 12.89
C GLY A 11 3.52 4.44 11.96
N PHE A 12 2.55 5.18 12.51
CA PHE A 12 1.52 5.83 11.71
C PHE A 12 2.08 6.95 10.82
N THR A 13 3.08 7.70 11.31
CA THR A 13 3.78 8.72 10.53
C THR A 13 4.61 8.09 9.41
N GLY A 14 5.26 6.93 9.67
CA GLY A 14 5.96 6.16 8.65
C GLY A 14 5.03 5.70 7.53
N LEU A 15 3.92 5.07 7.91
CA LEU A 15 2.85 4.67 6.98
C LEU A 15 2.39 5.84 6.10
N PHE A 16 2.09 6.99 6.72
CA PHE A 16 1.62 8.16 5.97
C PHE A 16 2.66 8.66 4.96
N ARG A 17 3.95 8.69 5.33
CA ARG A 17 5.03 9.09 4.41
C ARG A 17 5.17 8.13 3.23
N ASP A 18 5.09 6.83 3.49
CA ASP A 18 5.16 5.81 2.44
C ASP A 18 3.98 5.92 1.47
N LEU A 19 2.78 6.16 1.99
CA LEU A 19 1.59 6.36 1.16
C LEU A 19 1.66 7.65 0.35
N GLU A 20 2.10 8.75 0.94
CA GLU A 20 2.26 10.04 0.26
C GLU A 20 3.27 9.94 -0.89
N GLU A 21 4.44 9.36 -0.62
CA GLU A 21 5.47 9.14 -1.64
C GLU A 21 4.94 8.24 -2.77
N TYR A 22 4.23 7.16 -2.40
CA TYR A 22 3.62 6.25 -3.37
C TYR A 22 2.65 6.96 -4.31
N VAL A 23 1.68 7.68 -3.76
CA VAL A 23 0.63 8.36 -4.54
C VAL A 23 1.23 9.42 -5.45
N VAL A 24 2.09 10.29 -4.91
CA VAL A 24 2.69 11.39 -5.67
C VAL A 24 3.62 10.87 -6.78
N SER A 25 4.46 9.88 -6.45
CA SER A 25 5.42 9.36 -7.42
C SER A 25 4.73 8.53 -8.50
N LEU A 26 3.74 7.72 -8.14
CA LEU A 26 2.98 6.93 -9.12
C LEU A 26 2.22 7.83 -10.10
N ASP A 27 1.52 8.86 -9.61
CA ASP A 27 0.82 9.83 -10.46
C ASP A 27 1.77 10.49 -11.47
N ARG A 28 2.94 10.95 -10.97
CA ARG A 28 3.96 11.58 -11.80
C ARG A 28 4.54 10.62 -12.84
N VAL A 29 4.86 9.39 -12.45
CA VAL A 29 5.42 8.36 -13.34
C VAL A 29 4.41 7.99 -14.42
N LEU A 30 3.16 7.71 -14.04
CA LEU A 30 2.11 7.35 -15.00
C LEU A 30 1.77 8.51 -15.94
N SER A 31 1.77 9.75 -15.44
CA SER A 31 1.60 10.95 -16.27
C SER A 31 2.68 11.08 -17.34
N ARG A 32 3.94 10.81 -16.98
CA ARG A 32 5.08 10.80 -17.91
C ARG A 32 4.97 9.71 -18.97
N ILE A 33 4.58 8.50 -18.57
CA ILE A 33 4.29 7.40 -19.50
C ILE A 33 3.16 7.79 -20.46
N GLY A 34 2.08 8.39 -19.95
CA GLY A 34 0.98 8.91 -20.77
C GLY A 34 1.41 10.00 -21.76
N ALA A 35 2.46 10.76 -21.43
CA ALA A 35 3.07 11.76 -22.31
C ALA A 35 4.08 11.18 -23.32
N GLY A 36 4.28 9.86 -23.35
CA GLY A 36 5.13 9.16 -24.32
C GLY A 36 6.52 8.78 -23.79
N GLU A 37 6.77 8.90 -22.49
CA GLU A 37 8.00 8.41 -21.89
C GLU A 37 8.03 6.88 -21.81
N ASP A 38 9.24 6.31 -21.81
CA ASP A 38 9.45 4.86 -21.78
C ASP A 38 8.85 4.23 -20.51
N PRO A 39 7.93 3.25 -20.61
CA PRO A 39 7.32 2.59 -19.46
C PRO A 39 8.30 1.96 -18.46
N ARG A 40 9.56 1.72 -18.85
CA ARG A 40 10.61 1.23 -17.95
C ARG A 40 10.84 2.13 -16.72
N ILE A 41 10.51 3.42 -16.80
CA ILE A 41 10.61 4.33 -15.65
C ILE A 41 9.71 3.90 -14.46
N LEU A 42 8.65 3.13 -14.72
CA LEU A 42 7.83 2.54 -13.65
C LEU A 42 8.57 1.42 -12.93
N LEU A 43 9.27 0.56 -13.68
CA LEU A 43 10.08 -0.51 -13.09
C LEU A 43 11.24 0.06 -12.29
N GLU A 44 11.92 1.09 -12.80
CA GLU A 44 12.97 1.82 -12.08
C GLU A 44 12.42 2.36 -10.76
N TYR A 45 11.28 3.07 -10.80
CA TYR A 45 10.64 3.57 -9.59
C TYR A 45 10.29 2.44 -8.60
N VAL A 46 9.61 1.39 -9.06
CA VAL A 46 9.16 0.30 -8.17
C VAL A 46 10.33 -0.44 -7.53
N VAL A 47 11.39 -0.71 -8.29
CA VAL A 47 12.53 -1.54 -7.84
C VAL A 47 13.54 -0.70 -7.05
N GLU A 48 13.98 0.45 -7.57
CA GLU A 48 15.04 1.24 -6.94
C GLU A 48 14.59 1.86 -5.62
N TYR A 49 13.31 2.22 -5.51
CA TYR A 49 12.75 2.80 -4.29
C TYR A 49 12.23 1.74 -3.32
N GLY A 50 12.39 0.44 -3.64
CA GLY A 50 11.97 -0.67 -2.78
C GLY A 50 10.48 -0.65 -2.44
N LEU A 51 9.65 -0.15 -3.36
CA LEU A 51 8.23 0.12 -3.10
C LEU A 51 7.46 -1.13 -2.61
N PRO A 52 7.64 -2.34 -3.18
CA PRO A 52 6.93 -3.53 -2.71
C PRO A 52 7.21 -3.84 -1.23
N SER A 53 8.45 -3.69 -0.78
CA SER A 53 8.84 -3.97 0.61
C SER A 53 8.22 -2.96 1.58
N ARG A 54 8.20 -1.68 1.22
CA ARG A 54 7.58 -0.62 2.04
C ARG A 54 6.07 -0.78 2.12
N LEU A 55 5.41 -1.07 0.99
CA LEU A 55 3.98 -1.36 0.97
C LEU A 55 3.62 -2.63 1.76
N ALA A 56 4.48 -3.65 1.74
CA ALA A 56 4.28 -4.84 2.55
C ALA A 56 4.35 -4.53 4.05
N GLN A 57 5.33 -3.74 4.49
CA GLN A 57 5.45 -3.28 5.88
C GLN A 57 4.26 -2.41 6.31
N ALA A 58 3.84 -1.48 5.44
CA ALA A 58 2.64 -0.67 5.64
C ALA A 58 1.39 -1.54 5.80
N ARG A 59 1.22 -2.54 4.92
CA ARG A 59 0.11 -3.50 4.98
C ARG A 59 0.12 -4.32 6.28
N GLU A 60 1.29 -4.82 6.70
CA GLU A 60 1.45 -5.56 7.94
C GLU A 60 1.06 -4.70 9.15
N PHE A 61 1.59 -3.48 9.24
CA PHE A 61 1.27 -2.54 10.32
C PHE A 61 -0.24 -2.23 10.42
N VAL A 62 -0.90 -1.98 9.27
CA VAL A 62 -2.35 -1.73 9.23
C VAL A 62 -3.14 -3.00 9.56
N GLY A 63 -2.73 -4.14 9.00
CA GLY A 63 -3.37 -5.44 9.23
C GLY A 63 -3.36 -5.82 10.70
N ASP A 64 -2.19 -5.80 11.34
CA ASP A 64 -2.03 -6.10 12.76
C ASP A 64 -2.87 -5.16 13.64
N SER A 65 -2.94 -3.88 13.26
CA SER A 65 -3.70 -2.87 14.00
C SER A 65 -5.20 -3.08 13.86
N LEU A 66 -5.68 -3.50 12.68
CA LEU A 66 -7.07 -3.86 12.43
C LEU A 66 -7.44 -5.16 13.15
N GLU A 67 -6.61 -6.20 13.04
CA GLU A 67 -6.85 -7.52 13.63
C GLU A 67 -7.13 -7.43 15.13
N ARG A 68 -6.36 -6.62 15.86
CA ARG A 68 -6.55 -6.41 17.31
C ARG A 68 -7.93 -5.88 17.66
N VAL A 69 -8.61 -5.21 16.73
CA VAL A 69 -9.93 -4.61 16.94
C VAL A 69 -11.03 -5.50 16.40
N ILE A 70 -10.89 -6.06 15.21
CA ILE A 70 -11.97 -6.78 14.50
C ILE A 70 -11.83 -8.30 14.54
N GLY A 71 -10.67 -8.83 14.92
CA GLY A 71 -10.34 -10.25 14.88
C GLY A 71 -9.77 -10.69 13.54
N ALA A 72 -9.06 -11.82 13.53
CA ALA A 72 -8.41 -12.39 12.34
C ALA A 72 -9.41 -12.79 11.24
N GLU A 73 -10.53 -13.41 11.61
CA GLU A 73 -11.57 -13.86 10.67
C GLU A 73 -12.16 -12.68 9.88
N ALA A 74 -12.53 -11.59 10.56
CA ALA A 74 -13.03 -10.39 9.90
C ALA A 74 -11.96 -9.69 9.03
N LEU A 75 -10.68 -9.77 9.42
CA LEU A 75 -9.59 -9.25 8.60
C LEU A 75 -9.37 -10.10 7.33
N GLU A 76 -9.50 -11.41 7.43
CA GLU A 76 -9.44 -12.35 6.31
C GLU A 76 -10.58 -12.11 5.32
N GLU A 77 -11.82 -11.94 5.81
CA GLU A 77 -12.98 -11.59 4.97
C GLU A 77 -12.75 -10.29 4.17
N ILE A 78 -12.08 -9.29 4.75
CA ILE A 78 -11.71 -8.06 4.03
C ILE A 78 -10.67 -8.36 2.95
N ALA A 79 -9.67 -9.18 3.27
CA ALA A 79 -8.61 -9.53 2.32
C ALA A 79 -9.14 -10.33 1.11
N GLU A 80 -10.11 -11.22 1.32
CA GLU A 80 -10.75 -12.00 0.25
C GLU A 80 -11.55 -11.15 -0.75
N GLN A 81 -12.03 -9.98 -0.32
CA GLN A 81 -12.78 -9.04 -1.15
C GLN A 81 -11.89 -8.19 -2.07
N VAL A 82 -10.57 -8.24 -1.90
CA VAL A 82 -9.64 -7.43 -2.70
C VAL A 82 -9.49 -8.02 -4.11
N GLU A 83 -9.78 -7.21 -5.14
CA GLU A 83 -9.46 -7.56 -6.53
C GLU A 83 -7.95 -7.54 -6.74
N ALA A 84 -7.34 -8.72 -6.72
CA ALA A 84 -5.93 -8.88 -7.07
C ALA A 84 -5.76 -8.94 -8.59
N TYR A 85 -4.70 -8.33 -9.10
CA TYR A 85 -4.26 -8.58 -10.48
C TYR A 85 -3.92 -10.07 -10.60
N ARG A 86 -4.74 -10.80 -11.35
CA ARG A 86 -4.54 -12.21 -11.69
C ARG A 86 -4.20 -12.29 -13.17
N ASP A 87 -3.25 -13.17 -13.51
CA ASP A 87 -2.96 -13.47 -14.90
C ASP A 87 -4.28 -13.82 -15.61
N LYS A 88 -4.56 -13.12 -16.72
CA LYS A 88 -5.65 -13.51 -17.60
C LYS A 88 -5.29 -14.90 -18.16
N LYS A 89 -6.05 -15.93 -17.75
CA LYS A 89 -6.02 -17.24 -18.42
C LYS A 89 -6.36 -17.12 -19.89
#